data_AF-A0A1H0XPQ3-F1
#
_entry.id   AF-A0A1H0XPQ3-F1
#
_cell.length_a   1.000
_cell.length_b   1.000
_cell.length_c   1.000
_cell.angle_alpha   90.00
_cell.angle_beta   90.00
_cell.angle_gamma   90.00
#
_symmetry.space_group_name_H-M   'P 1'
#
loop_
_entity.id
_entity.type
_entity.pdbx_description
1 polymer ?
#
loop_
_entity_poly.entity_id
_entity_poly.type
_entity_poly.pdbx_seq_one_letter_code
_entity_poly.pdbx_strand_id
1 'polypeptide(L)'
;MTMTIKIKKDLLKRIREIRSIPSEEVQARMIGVDRVTLRRVDKGSTPSAGFMAGVHEAFGLGLSEAFDVVPVEAVGSNKAAQEAPAA
;
A
#
# COMPACT_ATOMS: atom_id res chain seq x y z
N MET A 1 13.72 -15.55 4.33
CA MET A 1 12.37 -14.98 4.21
C MET A 1 12.52 -13.47 4.17
N THR A 2 12.25 -12.84 3.03
CA THR A 2 12.41 -11.40 2.88
C THR A 2 11.14 -10.70 3.36
N MET A 3 11.29 -9.64 4.16
CA MET A 3 10.15 -8.85 4.64
C MET A 3 10.02 -7.56 3.82
N THR A 4 8.79 -7.08 3.67
CA THR A 4 8.49 -5.79 3.06
C THR A 4 7.46 -5.05 3.90
N ILE A 5 7.40 -3.74 3.71
CA ILE A 5 6.38 -2.89 4.31
C ILE A 5 5.24 -2.70 3.30
N LYS A 6 4.00 -2.69 3.78
CA LYS A 6 2.80 -2.30 3.04
C LYS A 6 1.99 -1.33 3.88
N ILE A 7 1.23 -0.44 3.23
CA ILE A 7 0.24 0.35 3.95
C ILE A 7 -0.90 -0.57 4.42
N LYS A 8 -1.46 -0.31 5.59
CA LYS A 8 -2.60 -1.07 6.10
C LYS A 8 -3.78 -0.99 5.12
N LYS A 9 -4.43 -2.12 4.93
CA LYS A 9 -5.57 -2.23 4.03
C LYS A 9 -6.66 -1.23 4.38
N ASP A 10 -7.16 -0.55 3.34
CA ASP A 10 -8.21 0.47 3.37
C ASP A 10 -7.90 1.70 4.24
N LEU A 11 -6.67 1.84 4.76
CA LEU A 11 -6.32 2.94 5.65
C LEU A 11 -6.49 4.30 4.98
N LEU A 12 -5.98 4.46 3.76
CA LEU A 12 -6.06 5.73 3.03
C LEU A 12 -7.52 6.11 2.74
N LYS A 13 -8.35 5.13 2.38
CA LYS A 13 -9.80 5.35 2.21
C LYS A 13 -10.46 5.78 3.51
N ARG A 14 -10.19 5.09 4.64
CA ARG A 14 -10.74 5.45 5.95
C ARG A 14 -10.31 6.85 6.41
N ILE A 15 -9.03 7.20 6.25
CA ILE A 15 -8.53 8.55 6.59
C ILE A 15 -9.28 9.60 5.78
N ARG A 16 -9.50 9.34 4.49
CA ARG A 16 -10.20 10.27 3.60
C ARG A 16 -11.64 10.50 4.05
N GLU A 17 -12.34 9.44 4.42
CA GLU A 17 -13.73 9.51 4.93
C GLU A 17 -13.80 10.25 6.27
N ILE A 18 -12.96 9.88 7.24
CA ILE A 18 -12.96 10.46 8.60
C ILE A 18 -12.59 11.95 8.57
N ARG A 19 -11.58 12.32 7.77
CA ARG A 19 -11.11 13.71 7.67
C ARG A 19 -11.84 14.53 6.60
N SER A 20 -12.90 13.98 6.00
CA SER A 20 -13.68 14.63 4.93
C SER A 20 -12.80 15.16 3.79
N ILE A 21 -11.74 14.42 3.44
CA ILE A 21 -10.83 14.80 2.36
C ILE A 21 -11.54 14.56 1.03
N PRO A 22 -11.69 15.58 0.16
CA PRO A 22 -12.63 15.53 -0.97
C PRO A 22 -12.17 14.65 -2.12
N SER A 23 -10.88 14.32 -2.23
CA SER A 23 -10.36 13.47 -3.29
C SER A 23 -9.00 12.85 -2.95
N GLU A 24 -8.64 11.81 -3.69
CA GLU A 24 -7.28 11.23 -3.67
C GLU A 24 -6.20 12.24 -4.04
N GLU A 25 -6.49 13.19 -4.94
CA GLU A 25 -5.54 14.21 -5.37
C GLU A 25 -5.18 15.16 -4.21
N VAL A 26 -6.15 15.51 -3.38
CA VAL A 26 -5.92 16.31 -2.17
C VAL A 26 -5.15 15.49 -1.15
N GLN A 27 -5.54 14.23 -0.93
CA GLN A 27 -4.85 13.33 -0.01
C GLN A 27 -3.38 13.12 -0.39
N ALA A 28 -3.08 12.93 -1.68
CA ALA A 28 -1.72 12.77 -2.19
C ALA A 28 -0.88 14.02 -1.92
N ARG A 29 -1.44 15.21 -2.18
CA ARG A 29 -0.79 16.49 -1.88
C ARG A 29 -0.52 16.69 -0.40
N MET A 30 -1.43 16.28 0.49
CA MET A 30 -1.19 16.35 1.95
C MET A 30 0.02 15.50 2.37
N ILE A 31 0.20 14.33 1.75
CA ILE A 31 1.34 13.42 2.00
C ILE A 31 2.62 13.91 1.29
N GLY A 32 2.51 14.82 0.33
CA GLY A 32 3.64 15.30 -0.47
C GLY A 32 4.03 14.37 -1.63
N VAL A 33 3.07 13.63 -2.18
CA VAL A 33 3.27 12.73 -3.33
C VAL A 33 2.26 12.99 -4.44
N ASP A 34 2.51 12.43 -5.62
CA ASP A 34 1.54 12.42 -6.70
C ASP A 34 0.44 11.36 -6.47
N ARG A 35 -0.71 11.54 -7.13
CA ARG A 35 -1.85 10.62 -7.01
C ARG A 35 -1.58 9.22 -7.53
N VAL A 36 -0.69 9.04 -8.51
CA VAL A 36 -0.32 7.71 -9.03
C VAL A 36 0.45 6.95 -7.96
N THR A 37 1.38 7.61 -7.28
CA THR A 37 2.13 7.07 -6.13
C THR A 37 1.19 6.68 -5.00
N LEU A 38 0.23 7.54 -4.63
CA LEU A 38 -0.80 7.22 -3.63
C LEU A 38 -1.54 5.92 -4.00
N ARG A 39 -2.06 5.84 -5.23
CA ARG A 39 -2.81 4.66 -5.73
C ARG A 39 -1.94 3.41 -5.79
N ARG A 40 -0.68 3.54 -6.18
CA ARG A 40 0.25 2.42 -6.29
C ARG A 40 0.52 1.81 -4.92
N VAL A 41 0.73 2.65 -3.90
CA VAL A 41 0.90 2.20 -2.52
C VAL A 41 -0.39 1.63 -1.95
N ASP A 42 -1.54 2.25 -2.21
CA ASP A 42 -2.87 1.75 -1.79
C ASP A 42 -3.18 0.36 -2.37
N LYS A 43 -2.75 0.10 -3.61
CA LYS A 43 -2.81 -1.21 -4.27
C LYS A 43 -1.77 -2.22 -3.76
N GLY A 44 -1.05 -1.88 -2.70
CA GLY A 44 -0.10 -2.77 -2.06
C GLY A 44 1.30 -2.73 -2.68
N SER A 45 1.72 -1.65 -3.32
CA SER A 45 3.16 -1.46 -3.58
C SER A 45 3.91 -1.06 -2.32
N THR A 46 5.19 -1.38 -2.27
CA THR A 46 6.04 -1.01 -1.14
C THR A 46 6.23 0.51 -1.09
N PRO A 47 5.86 1.19 0.02
CA PRO A 47 6.05 2.63 0.17
C PRO A 47 7.53 2.97 0.31
N SER A 48 7.92 4.14 -0.19
CA SER A 48 9.26 4.69 0.06
C SER A 48 9.33 5.33 1.45
N ALA A 49 10.55 5.56 1.96
CA ALA A 49 10.74 6.28 3.22
C ALA A 49 10.11 7.68 3.19
N GLY A 50 10.19 8.39 2.06
CA GLY A 50 9.55 9.70 1.88
C GLY A 50 8.02 9.63 1.97
N PHE A 51 7.39 8.59 1.40
CA PHE A 51 5.95 8.38 1.56
C PHE A 51 5.58 8.14 3.03
N MET A 52 6.37 7.32 3.75
CA MET A 52 6.12 7.03 5.17
C MET A 52 6.27 8.30 6.04
N ALA A 53 7.28 9.12 5.79
CA ALA A 53 7.46 10.41 6.47
C ALA A 53 6.30 11.37 6.17
N GLY A 54 5.85 11.44 4.91
CA GLY A 54 4.70 12.25 4.52
C GLY A 54 3.38 11.83 5.19
N VAL A 55 3.17 10.51 5.37
CA VAL A 55 2.01 10.00 6.12
C VAL A 55 2.07 10.40 7.59
N HIS A 56 3.26 10.32 8.19
CA HIS A 56 3.49 10.76 9.56
C HIS A 56 3.20 12.26 9.71
N GLU A 57 3.74 13.10 8.84
CA GLU A 57 3.53 14.55 8.87
C GLU A 57 2.06 14.92 8.63
N ALA A 58 1.40 14.32 7.63
CA ALA A 58 0.04 14.66 7.25
C ALA A 58 -1.02 14.21 8.27
N PHE A 59 -0.81 13.04 8.90
CA PHE A 59 -1.85 12.38 9.68
C PHE A 59 -1.45 12.04 11.11
N GLY A 60 -0.18 12.22 11.49
CA GLY A 60 0.34 11.86 12.81
C GLY A 60 0.48 10.35 13.03
N LEU A 61 0.42 9.54 11.97
CA LEU A 61 0.43 8.08 12.09
C LEU A 61 1.85 7.54 12.02
N GLY A 62 2.24 6.79 13.05
CA GLY A 62 3.52 6.10 13.15
C GLY A 62 3.57 4.79 12.33
N LEU A 63 4.74 4.17 12.31
CA LEU A 63 4.99 2.96 11.51
C LEU A 63 4.01 1.82 11.83
N SER A 64 3.83 1.51 13.12
CA SER A 64 2.93 0.45 13.58
C SER A 64 1.45 0.76 13.38
N GLU A 65 1.09 2.03 13.23
CA GLU A 65 -0.29 2.47 13.06
C GLU A 65 -0.70 2.44 11.59
N ALA A 66 0.19 2.89 10.70
CA ALA A 66 -0.11 3.05 9.28
C ALA A 66 0.32 1.86 8.40
N PHE A 67 1.28 1.04 8.84
CA PHE A 67 1.91 0.04 7.98
C PHE A 67 1.95 -1.35 8.61
N ASP A 68 1.97 -2.36 7.75
CA ASP A 68 2.17 -3.76 8.08
C ASP A 68 3.52 -4.23 7.54
N VAL A 69 4.25 -5.03 8.33
CA VAL A 69 5.42 -5.78 7.88
C VAL A 69 4.96 -7.15 7.44
N VAL A 70 5.04 -7.42 6.14
CA VAL A 70 4.55 -8.65 5.52
C VAL A 70 5.69 -9.40 4.83
N PRO A 71 5.63 -10.74 4.76
CA PRO A 71 6.58 -11.49 3.95
C PRO A 71 6.42 -11.16 2.46
N VAL A 72 7.53 -11.13 1.75
CA VAL A 72 7.54 -11.10 0.29
C VAL A 72 7.24 -12.51 -0.20
N GLU A 73 6.07 -12.70 -0.80
CA GLU A 73 5.76 -13.93 -1.53
C GLU A 73 6.64 -13.98 -2.79
N ALA A 74 7.42 -15.06 -2.94
CA ALA A 74 8.21 -15.28 -4.14
C ALA A 74 7.26 -15.55 -5.31
N VAL A 75 7.35 -14.76 -6.38
CA VAL A 75 6.61 -15.02 -7.62
C VAL A 75 7.20 -16.27 -8.27
N GLY A 76 6.58 -17.42 -8.06
CA GLY A 76 7.06 -18.68 -8.62
C GLY A 76 6.41 -19.95 -8.08
N SER A 77 5.08 -20.08 -8.20
CA SER A 77 4.38 -21.37 -8.07
C SER A 77 3.20 -21.42 -9.04
N ASN A 78 3.48 -21.37 -10.34
CA ASN A 78 2.46 -21.66 -11.36
C ASN A 78 2.31 -23.19 -11.47
N LYS A 79 1.65 -23.81 -10.50
CA LYS A 79 1.31 -25.25 -10.53
C LYS A 79 -0.13 -25.41 -11.08
N ALA A 80 -0.33 -25.14 -12.36
CA ALA A 80 -1.64 -25.29 -13.02
C ALA A 80 -1.57 -25.58 -14.53
N ALA A 81 -0.47 -26.15 -15.05
CA ALA A 81 -0.32 -26.47 -16.48
C ALA A 81 0.13 -27.91 -16.76
N GLN A 82 0.03 -28.83 -15.80
CA GLN A 82 0.32 -30.26 -16.01
C GLN A 82 -0.77 -31.10 -15.36
N GLU A 83 -1.88 -31.24 -16.08
CA GLU A 83 -2.78 -32.40 -16.07
C GLU A 83 -3.91 -32.11 -17.09
N ALA A 84 -3.53 -32.11 -18.37
CA ALA A 84 -4.48 -32.42 -19.42
C ALA A 84 -4.52 -33.95 -19.52
N PRO A 85 -5.69 -34.60 -19.43
CA PRO A 85 -5.77 -36.05 -19.59
C PRO A 85 -5.40 -36.41 -21.03
N ALA A 86 -4.41 -37.29 -21.17
CA ALA A 86 -4.16 -37.98 -22.43
C ALA A 86 -5.41 -38.80 -22.79
N ALA A 87 -5.85 -38.65 -24.03
CA ALA A 87 -6.94 -39.39 -24.66
C ALA A 87 -6.62 -40.89 -24.77
#